data_AF-A0A1H1RLA4-F1
#
_entry.id   AF-A0A1H1RLA4-F1
#
_cell.length_a   1.000
_cell.length_b   1.000
_cell.length_c   1.000
_cell.angle_alpha   90.00
_cell.angle_beta   90.00
_cell.angle_gamma   90.00
#
_symmetry.space_group_name_H-M   'P 1'
#
loop_
_entity.id
_entity.type
_entity.pdbx_description
1 polymer ?
#
loop_
_entity_poly.entity_id
_entity_poly.type
_entity_poly.pdbx_seq_one_letter_code
_entity_poly.pdbx_strand_id
1 'polypeptide(L)'
;MKHPLILLLSSFLIPLCCMPLQAAQKPFAVLPGGGLVFKSVESMRERRFTNLVQQQTDFSCGAAAMATLLNEAYGRDFSEEKVIQGMLAGADVQQVQSMGFSMLDMKRYAETLGLRARGYRLQPAQLSEVKIPSIVLIDVRGYRHFVVMQASNDGWVYIGDPVLGHKKMTLDEFAQGWNGILFALIGPGYDRENALLTPPEPLTARHRLDRFSPVKDAELMEFGFLQSDFF
;
A
#
# COMPACT_ATOMS: atom_id res chain seq x y z
N MET A 1 24.68 -59.80 32.70
CA MET A 1 23.86 -58.81 33.41
C MET A 1 23.72 -57.58 32.52
N LYS A 2 22.50 -57.07 32.38
CA LYS A 2 21.98 -56.24 31.28
C LYS A 2 22.25 -54.75 31.51
N HIS A 3 22.73 -54.03 30.49
CA HIS A 3 22.51 -52.59 30.21
C HIS A 3 22.92 -52.34 28.74
N PRO A 4 22.43 -51.31 28.01
CA PRO A 4 21.48 -50.23 28.36
C PRO A 4 20.21 -50.28 27.45
N LEU A 5 19.03 -49.84 27.87
CA LEU A 5 18.58 -48.50 28.26
C LEU A 5 18.49 -47.52 27.06
N ILE A 6 17.24 -47.39 26.58
CA ILE A 6 16.61 -46.22 25.95
C ILE A 6 16.85 -45.99 24.44
N LEU A 7 15.96 -46.63 23.69
CA LEU A 7 15.29 -46.05 22.51
C LEU A 7 14.66 -44.70 22.90
N LEU A 8 15.06 -43.62 22.24
CA LEU A 8 14.24 -42.41 22.03
C LEU A 8 14.93 -41.52 20.98
N LEU A 9 14.95 -41.98 19.73
CA LEU A 9 15.26 -41.16 18.57
C LEU A 9 13.94 -40.72 17.94
N SER A 10 13.20 -39.87 18.65
CA SER A 10 11.97 -39.27 18.14
C SER A 10 12.26 -37.89 17.56
N SER A 11 12.42 -37.87 16.24
CA SER A 11 11.97 -36.82 15.32
C SER A 11 11.91 -35.38 15.88
N PHE A 12 13.03 -34.66 15.80
CA PHE A 12 13.00 -33.20 15.81
C PHE A 12 12.74 -32.74 14.37
N LEU A 13 11.46 -32.80 13.96
CA LEU A 13 11.01 -32.20 12.70
C LEU A 13 11.01 -30.69 12.91
N ILE A 14 12.07 -30.05 12.44
CA ILE A 14 12.30 -28.61 12.47
C ILE A 14 11.12 -27.91 11.75
N PRO A 15 10.32 -27.04 12.38
CA PRO A 15 9.40 -26.19 11.64
C PRO A 15 10.20 -24.97 11.13
N LEU A 16 11.10 -25.18 10.16
CA LEU A 16 11.87 -24.11 9.51
C LEU A 16 11.11 -23.57 8.30
N CYS A 17 9.83 -23.24 8.43
CA CYS A 17 9.07 -22.77 7.27
C CYS A 17 7.88 -21.88 7.65
N CYS A 18 8.13 -20.77 8.34
CA CYS A 18 7.16 -19.66 8.44
C CYS A 18 7.79 -18.35 8.97
N MET A 19 9.06 -18.09 8.69
CA MET A 19 9.61 -16.74 8.92
C MET A 19 9.29 -15.88 7.69
N PRO A 20 8.68 -14.69 7.83
CA PRO A 20 8.58 -13.77 6.72
C PRO A 20 10.00 -13.45 6.25
N LEU A 21 10.24 -13.62 4.94
CA LEU A 21 11.52 -13.34 4.30
C LEU A 21 11.74 -11.82 4.28
N GLN A 22 12.09 -11.24 5.42
CA GLN A 22 12.47 -9.82 5.50
C GLN A 22 13.89 -9.64 4.97
N ALA A 23 14.07 -8.66 4.11
CA ALA A 23 15.38 -8.39 3.53
C ALA A 23 16.35 -7.79 4.58
N ALA A 24 17.59 -8.30 4.58
CA ALA A 24 18.61 -7.94 5.57
C ALA A 24 19.42 -6.70 5.14
N GLN A 25 19.88 -5.90 6.12
CA GLN A 25 20.79 -4.79 5.87
C GLN A 25 22.11 -5.29 5.25
N LYS A 26 22.55 -4.68 4.14
CA LYS A 26 23.84 -5.01 3.53
C LYS A 26 24.84 -3.86 3.69
N PRO A 27 26.08 -4.14 4.17
CA PRO A 27 27.12 -3.14 4.22
C PRO A 27 27.56 -2.80 2.79
N PHE A 28 27.65 -1.50 2.49
CA PHE A 28 28.16 -0.96 1.24
C PHE A 28 29.31 -0.01 1.55
N ALA A 29 30.47 -0.24 0.95
CA ALA A 29 31.63 0.63 1.08
C ALA A 29 31.50 1.77 0.06
N VAL A 30 31.39 3.01 0.55
CA VAL A 30 31.18 4.18 -0.32
C VAL A 30 32.47 4.57 -1.05
N LEU A 31 33.64 4.34 -0.43
CA LEU A 31 34.97 4.60 -1.02
C LEU A 31 36.01 3.63 -0.43
N PRO A 32 37.13 3.35 -1.14
CA PRO A 32 38.28 2.64 -0.56
C PRO A 32 38.83 3.42 0.65
N GLY A 33 38.74 2.82 1.85
CA GLY A 33 39.13 3.48 3.11
C GLY A 33 38.03 4.36 3.76
N GLY A 34 36.84 4.44 3.16
CA GLY A 34 35.68 5.11 3.73
C GLY A 34 34.89 4.23 4.71
N GLY A 35 34.00 4.85 5.50
CA GLY A 35 33.11 4.14 6.43
C GLY A 35 32.12 3.21 5.73
N LEU A 36 31.64 2.19 6.45
CA LEU A 36 30.57 1.31 5.99
C LEU A 36 29.23 2.04 6.08
N VAL A 37 28.52 2.15 4.95
CA VAL A 37 27.13 2.60 4.93
C VAL A 37 26.23 1.38 4.82
N PHE A 38 25.30 1.23 5.76
CA PHE A 38 24.31 0.16 5.74
C PHE A 38 23.08 0.64 4.99
N LYS A 39 22.76 -0.02 3.87
CA LYS A 39 21.52 0.23 3.14
C LYS A 39 20.49 -0.82 3.55
N SER A 40 19.29 -0.39 3.96
CA SER A 40 18.15 -1.29 4.09
C SER A 40 17.82 -1.86 2.71
N VAL A 41 17.91 -3.17 2.58
CA VAL A 41 17.45 -3.89 1.39
C VAL A 41 16.00 -4.23 1.63
N GLU A 42 15.16 -4.06 0.62
CA GLU A 42 13.76 -4.49 0.62
C GLU A 42 13.56 -5.43 -0.56
N SER A 43 12.75 -6.48 -0.38
CA SER A 43 12.32 -7.34 -1.46
C SER A 43 11.34 -6.61 -2.38
N MET A 44 11.20 -7.09 -3.61
CA MET A 44 10.23 -6.56 -4.57
C MET A 44 8.78 -6.65 -4.05
N ARG A 45 8.48 -7.64 -3.20
CA ARG A 45 7.17 -7.78 -2.56
C ARG A 45 6.98 -6.73 -1.48
N GLU A 46 7.95 -6.54 -0.59
CA GLU A 46 7.87 -5.51 0.46
C GLU A 46 7.68 -4.13 -0.16
N ARG A 47 8.51 -3.78 -1.15
CA ARG A 47 8.43 -2.51 -1.86
C ARG A 47 7.08 -2.27 -2.55
N ARG A 48 6.39 -3.34 -2.96
CA ARG A 48 5.08 -3.25 -3.62
C ARG A 48 3.98 -2.82 -2.66
N PHE A 49 4.11 -3.14 -1.37
CA PHE A 49 3.13 -2.89 -0.32
C PHE A 49 3.66 -1.98 0.80
N THR A 50 4.74 -1.24 0.57
CA THR A 50 5.27 -0.28 1.54
C THR A 50 4.15 0.66 1.99
N ASN A 51 3.91 0.81 3.30
CA ASN A 51 2.85 1.67 3.84
C ASN A 51 1.42 1.26 3.41
N LEU A 52 1.22 0.01 2.98
CA LEU A 52 -0.09 -0.57 2.66
C LEU A 52 -0.31 -1.82 3.50
N VAL A 53 -1.53 -2.00 4.00
CA VAL A 53 -1.95 -3.26 4.62
C VAL A 53 -2.41 -4.21 3.52
N GLN A 54 -1.65 -5.28 3.30
CA GLN A 54 -2.00 -6.30 2.32
C GLN A 54 -3.21 -7.12 2.82
N GLN A 55 -4.19 -7.30 1.93
CA GLN A 55 -5.35 -8.16 2.16
C GLN A 55 -4.95 -9.65 2.17
N GLN A 56 -5.46 -10.41 3.14
CA GLN A 56 -5.20 -11.85 3.31
C GLN A 56 -6.47 -12.71 3.23
N THR A 57 -7.65 -12.11 3.41
CA THR A 57 -8.94 -12.83 3.39
C THR A 57 -9.74 -12.46 2.15
N ASP A 58 -10.67 -13.29 1.70
CA ASP A 58 -11.60 -12.90 0.64
C ASP A 58 -12.59 -11.83 1.15
N PHE A 59 -13.01 -10.93 0.25
CA PHE A 59 -14.00 -9.87 0.53
C PHE A 59 -13.63 -8.86 1.64
N SER A 60 -12.37 -8.82 2.09
CA SER A 60 -11.88 -7.92 3.15
C SER A 60 -11.15 -6.67 2.64
N CYS A 61 -11.20 -6.38 1.34
CA CYS A 61 -10.55 -5.21 0.73
C CYS A 61 -10.86 -3.88 1.43
N GLY A 62 -12.12 -3.68 1.84
CA GLY A 62 -12.53 -2.52 2.62
C GLY A 62 -11.85 -2.44 3.99
N ALA A 63 -11.65 -3.59 4.65
CA ALA A 63 -10.95 -3.66 5.94
C ALA A 63 -9.47 -3.31 5.79
N ALA A 64 -8.80 -3.85 4.78
CA ALA A 64 -7.39 -3.58 4.51
C ALA A 64 -7.16 -2.12 4.05
N ALA A 65 -8.05 -1.57 3.24
CA ALA A 65 -8.02 -0.15 2.85
C ALA A 65 -8.24 0.78 4.07
N MET A 66 -9.18 0.43 4.96
CA MET A 66 -9.40 1.14 6.22
C MET A 66 -8.17 1.07 7.14
N ALA A 67 -7.58 -0.13 7.31
CA ALA A 67 -6.37 -0.32 8.11
C ALA A 67 -5.20 0.54 7.58
N THR A 68 -5.00 0.54 6.26
CA THR A 68 -4.00 1.38 5.59
C THR A 68 -4.19 2.86 5.92
N LEU A 69 -5.41 3.37 5.74
CA LEU A 69 -5.71 4.79 5.98
C LEU A 69 -5.56 5.15 7.46
N LEU A 70 -6.01 4.30 8.38
CA LEU A 70 -5.86 4.50 9.82
C LEU A 70 -4.39 4.49 10.26
N ASN A 71 -3.58 3.58 9.72
CA ASN A 71 -2.18 3.47 10.11
C ASN A 71 -1.38 4.66 9.61
N GLU A 72 -1.48 4.96 8.32
CA GLU A 72 -0.65 5.99 7.71
C GLU A 72 -1.14 7.40 8.03
N ALA A 73 -2.45 7.66 7.94
CA ALA A 73 -2.97 9.02 8.11
C ALA A 73 -3.24 9.39 9.57
N TYR A 74 -3.28 8.43 10.50
CA TYR A 74 -3.57 8.67 11.92
C TYR A 74 -2.57 8.03 12.88
N GLY A 75 -1.47 7.47 12.38
CA GLY A 75 -0.40 6.86 13.20
C GLY A 75 -0.88 5.69 14.06
N ARG A 76 -1.85 4.91 13.56
CA ARG A 76 -2.41 3.75 14.27
C ARG A 76 -1.67 2.45 13.90
N ASP A 77 -1.95 1.38 14.65
CA ASP A 77 -1.39 0.05 14.42
C ASP A 77 -2.52 -1.01 14.31
N PHE A 78 -3.28 -0.89 13.23
CA PHE A 78 -4.34 -1.81 12.86
C PHE A 78 -3.85 -2.83 11.85
N SER A 79 -4.06 -4.11 12.16
CA SER A 79 -4.03 -5.17 11.16
C SER A 79 -5.37 -5.29 10.45
N GLU A 80 -5.38 -5.92 9.28
CA GLU A 80 -6.61 -6.27 8.57
C GLU A 80 -7.60 -6.99 9.49
N GLU A 81 -7.14 -7.99 10.25
CA GLU A 81 -7.98 -8.76 11.16
C GLU A 81 -8.63 -7.91 12.27
N LYS A 82 -7.88 -6.98 12.89
CA LYS A 82 -8.43 -6.06 13.90
C LYS A 82 -9.56 -5.20 13.32
N VAL A 83 -9.40 -4.73 12.07
CA VAL A 83 -10.42 -3.93 11.40
C VAL A 83 -11.63 -4.78 11.00
N ILE A 84 -11.42 -6.01 10.51
CA ILE A 84 -12.52 -6.97 10.24
C ILE A 84 -13.35 -7.18 11.50
N GLN A 85 -12.72 -7.52 12.63
CA GLN A 85 -13.40 -7.75 13.91
C GLN A 85 -14.18 -6.52 14.36
N GLY A 86 -13.60 -5.32 14.23
CA GLY A 86 -14.26 -4.07 14.58
C GLY A 86 -15.47 -3.73 13.71
N MET A 87 -15.37 -3.96 12.39
CA MET A 87 -16.47 -3.70 11.46
C MET A 87 -17.61 -4.71 11.60
N LEU A 88 -17.30 -5.99 11.86
CA LEU A 88 -18.30 -7.04 12.04
C LEU A 88 -19.25 -6.78 13.21
N ALA A 89 -18.84 -6.01 14.21
CA ALA A 89 -19.70 -5.62 15.34
C ALA A 89 -20.93 -4.80 14.91
N GLY A 90 -20.87 -4.10 13.76
CA GLY A 90 -21.94 -3.24 13.25
C GLY A 90 -22.43 -3.61 11.84
N ALA A 91 -21.98 -4.74 11.29
CA ALA A 91 -22.27 -5.21 9.94
C ALA A 91 -23.14 -6.47 9.93
N ASP A 92 -23.81 -6.73 8.81
CA ASP A 92 -24.50 -8.01 8.58
C ASP A 92 -23.51 -9.07 8.09
N VAL A 93 -23.28 -10.09 8.91
CA VAL A 93 -22.31 -11.15 8.64
C VAL A 93 -22.62 -11.90 7.34
N GLN A 94 -23.90 -12.15 7.03
CA GLN A 94 -24.30 -12.89 5.83
C GLN A 94 -24.02 -12.07 4.56
N GLN A 95 -24.24 -10.76 4.66
CA GLN A 95 -23.90 -9.83 3.60
C GLN A 95 -22.38 -9.74 3.39
N VAL A 96 -21.60 -9.59 4.48
CA VAL A 96 -20.14 -9.48 4.39
C VAL A 96 -19.51 -10.73 3.78
N GLN A 97 -20.02 -11.92 4.12
CA GLN A 97 -19.51 -13.19 3.56
C GLN A 97 -19.73 -13.32 2.04
N SER A 98 -20.75 -12.66 1.48
CA SER A 98 -21.11 -12.80 0.07
C SER A 98 -20.67 -11.61 -0.79
N MET A 99 -20.62 -10.40 -0.22
CA MET A 99 -20.38 -9.15 -0.95
C MET A 99 -19.24 -8.31 -0.36
N GLY A 100 -18.71 -8.67 0.81
CA GLY A 100 -17.72 -7.88 1.55
C GLY A 100 -18.32 -6.71 2.33
N PHE A 101 -17.43 -5.92 2.93
CA PHE A 101 -17.81 -4.75 3.71
C PHE A 101 -18.30 -3.61 2.83
N SER A 102 -19.38 -2.95 3.24
CA SER A 102 -19.90 -1.76 2.56
C SER A 102 -19.24 -0.47 3.09
N MET A 103 -19.39 0.64 2.36
CA MET A 103 -19.02 1.96 2.87
C MET A 103 -19.80 2.36 4.13
N LEU A 104 -21.00 1.80 4.34
CA LEU A 104 -21.78 2.03 5.55
C LEU A 104 -21.15 1.32 6.76
N ASP A 105 -20.65 0.11 6.57
CA ASP A 105 -19.94 -0.64 7.63
C ASP A 105 -18.64 0.08 8.02
N MET A 106 -17.87 0.52 7.01
CA MET A 106 -16.67 1.34 7.22
C MET A 106 -16.98 2.64 7.95
N LYS A 107 -18.10 3.31 7.62
CA LYS A 107 -18.56 4.52 8.31
C LYS A 107 -18.87 4.24 9.78
N ARG A 108 -19.69 3.23 10.07
CA ARG A 108 -20.07 2.86 11.44
C ARG A 108 -18.84 2.57 12.29
N TYR A 109 -17.89 1.82 11.74
CA TYR A 109 -16.64 1.53 12.43
C TYR A 109 -15.76 2.76 12.64
N ALA A 110 -15.62 3.64 11.64
CA ALA A 110 -14.89 4.90 11.83
C ALA A 110 -15.49 5.77 12.95
N GLU A 111 -16.82 5.80 13.07
CA GLU A 111 -17.53 6.54 14.11
C GLU A 111 -17.26 5.97 15.51
N THR A 112 -17.09 4.65 15.68
CA THR A 112 -16.71 4.07 16.98
C THR A 112 -15.27 4.43 17.38
N LEU A 113 -14.41 4.74 16.42
CA LEU A 113 -13.05 5.26 16.64
C LEU A 113 -13.02 6.78 16.91
N GLY A 114 -14.18 7.46 16.93
CA GLY A 114 -14.28 8.91 17.11
C GLY A 114 -13.91 9.71 15.85
N LEU A 115 -13.83 9.05 14.69
CA LEU A 115 -13.59 9.70 13.40
C LEU A 115 -14.91 10.00 12.69
N ARG A 116 -14.92 11.03 11.85
CA ARG A 116 -16.04 11.35 10.98
C ARG A 116 -15.78 10.77 9.60
N ALA A 117 -16.66 9.91 9.12
CA ALA A 117 -16.58 9.37 7.77
C ALA A 117 -17.67 9.95 6.87
N ARG A 118 -17.32 10.34 5.64
CA ARG A 118 -18.25 10.91 4.66
C ARG A 118 -17.99 10.40 3.26
N GLY A 119 -19.08 10.07 2.56
CA GLY A 119 -19.09 9.82 1.13
C GLY A 119 -19.35 11.13 0.37
N TYR A 120 -18.51 11.43 -0.63
CA TYR A 120 -18.64 12.55 -1.54
C TYR A 120 -18.81 12.02 -2.96
N ARG A 121 -19.68 12.68 -3.74
CA ARG A 121 -19.79 12.43 -5.18
C ARG A 121 -19.02 13.51 -5.91
N LEU A 122 -18.06 13.11 -6.74
CA LEU A 122 -17.16 14.00 -7.44
C LEU A 122 -17.08 13.62 -8.91
N GLN A 123 -16.80 14.61 -9.75
CA GLN A 123 -16.42 14.39 -11.16
C GLN A 123 -14.92 14.07 -11.24
N PRO A 124 -14.46 13.31 -12.26
CA PRO A 124 -13.03 13.01 -12.43
C PRO A 124 -12.13 14.24 -12.42
N ALA A 125 -12.55 15.34 -13.05
CA ALA A 125 -11.79 16.59 -13.09
C ALA A 125 -11.53 17.20 -11.69
N GLN A 126 -12.35 16.88 -10.70
CA GLN A 126 -12.22 17.38 -9.32
C GLN A 126 -11.27 16.54 -8.47
N LEU A 127 -10.79 15.39 -8.95
CA LEU A 127 -9.92 14.51 -8.16
C LEU A 127 -8.59 15.17 -7.78
N SER A 128 -8.08 16.08 -8.61
CA SER A 128 -6.84 16.84 -8.36
C SER A 128 -6.96 17.81 -7.17
N GLU A 129 -8.19 18.20 -6.81
CA GLU A 129 -8.48 19.05 -5.66
C GLU A 129 -8.49 18.27 -4.34
N VAL A 130 -8.62 16.94 -4.39
CA VAL A 130 -8.63 16.09 -3.20
C VAL A 130 -7.22 15.96 -2.64
N LYS A 131 -6.99 16.54 -1.45
CA LYS A 131 -5.67 16.56 -0.77
C LYS A 131 -5.54 15.57 0.39
N ILE A 132 -6.50 14.67 0.53
CA ILE A 132 -6.49 13.65 1.60
C ILE A 132 -6.63 12.27 0.97
N PRO A 133 -5.89 11.27 1.47
CA PRO A 133 -6.07 9.90 1.01
C PRO A 133 -7.48 9.44 1.37
N SER A 134 -8.12 8.76 0.44
CA SER A 134 -9.55 8.43 0.54
C SER A 134 -9.81 7.05 -0.03
N ILE A 135 -10.83 6.36 0.47
CA ILE A 135 -11.22 5.05 -0.04
C ILE A 135 -12.17 5.26 -1.22
N VAL A 136 -11.94 4.56 -2.33
CA VAL A 136 -12.78 4.60 -3.53
C VAL A 136 -13.13 3.18 -3.93
N LEU A 137 -14.29 3.03 -4.60
CA LEU A 137 -14.69 1.77 -5.19
C LEU A 137 -14.40 1.81 -6.69
N ILE A 138 -13.55 0.90 -7.15
CA ILE A 138 -13.24 0.74 -8.58
C ILE A 138 -13.78 -0.59 -9.09
N ASP A 139 -14.22 -0.61 -10.35
CA ASP A 139 -14.60 -1.80 -11.11
C ASP A 139 -13.55 -2.04 -12.19
N VAL A 140 -12.83 -3.16 -12.06
CA VAL A 140 -11.85 -3.59 -13.04
C VAL A 140 -12.33 -4.88 -13.66
N ARG A 141 -12.92 -4.80 -14.86
CA ARG A 141 -13.39 -5.95 -15.64
C ARG A 141 -14.43 -6.80 -14.89
N GLY A 142 -15.35 -6.16 -14.17
CA GLY A 142 -16.41 -6.82 -13.40
C GLY A 142 -16.01 -7.17 -11.97
N TYR A 143 -14.75 -6.93 -11.58
CA TYR A 143 -14.29 -7.07 -10.21
C TYR A 143 -14.35 -5.73 -9.49
N ARG A 144 -15.28 -5.61 -8.54
CA ARG A 144 -15.45 -4.42 -7.70
C ARG A 144 -14.59 -4.52 -6.47
N HIS A 145 -13.77 -3.51 -6.22
CA HIS A 145 -12.77 -3.56 -5.17
C HIS A 145 -12.54 -2.19 -4.53
N PHE A 146 -12.40 -2.17 -3.21
CA PHE A 146 -12.03 -0.96 -2.48
C PHE A 146 -10.52 -0.75 -2.53
N VAL A 147 -10.11 0.44 -2.94
CA VAL A 147 -8.70 0.85 -2.94
C VAL A 147 -8.55 2.19 -2.22
N VAL A 148 -7.34 2.46 -1.74
CA VAL A 148 -6.99 3.78 -1.21
C VAL A 148 -6.53 4.65 -2.38
N MET A 149 -7.29 5.67 -2.74
CA MET A 149 -6.80 6.75 -3.57
C MET A 149 -5.82 7.59 -2.74
N GLN A 150 -4.56 7.60 -3.16
CA GLN A 150 -3.45 8.23 -2.46
C GLN A 150 -3.32 9.70 -2.85
N ALA A 151 -3.24 9.96 -4.15
CA ALA A 151 -3.13 11.31 -4.72
C ALA A 151 -3.63 11.33 -6.17
N SER A 152 -4.02 12.50 -6.65
CA SER A 152 -4.23 12.76 -8.08
C SER A 152 -3.57 14.09 -8.49
N ASN A 153 -2.69 14.03 -9.47
CA ASN A 153 -1.94 15.17 -10.00
C ASN A 153 -1.46 14.87 -11.44
N ASP A 154 -1.24 15.92 -12.22
CA ASP A 154 -0.65 15.83 -13.57
C ASP A 154 -1.32 14.81 -14.52
N GLY A 155 -2.65 14.64 -14.40
CA GLY A 155 -3.43 13.67 -15.19
C GLY A 155 -3.29 12.21 -14.74
N TRP A 156 -2.64 11.95 -13.60
CA TRP A 156 -2.46 10.64 -13.00
C TRP A 156 -3.28 10.47 -11.72
N VAL A 157 -3.64 9.23 -11.43
CA VAL A 157 -4.23 8.81 -10.16
C VAL A 157 -3.35 7.71 -9.56
N TYR A 158 -2.93 7.94 -8.33
CA TYR A 158 -2.15 7.00 -7.53
C TYR A 158 -3.07 6.27 -6.57
N ILE A 159 -3.01 4.95 -6.57
CA ILE A 159 -3.81 4.10 -5.69
C ILE A 159 -2.94 3.10 -4.94
N GLY A 160 -3.29 2.85 -3.69
CA GLY A 160 -2.87 1.70 -2.91
C GLY A 160 -3.96 0.63 -2.98
N ASP A 161 -3.72 -0.42 -3.77
CA ASP A 161 -4.60 -1.57 -3.89
C ASP A 161 -4.22 -2.62 -2.83
N PRO A 162 -5.12 -3.02 -1.91
CA PRO A 162 -4.81 -4.02 -0.89
C PRO A 162 -4.38 -5.39 -1.42
N VAL A 163 -4.73 -5.72 -2.66
CA VAL A 163 -4.39 -6.99 -3.33
C VAL A 163 -3.18 -6.81 -4.25
N LEU A 164 -3.10 -5.68 -4.95
CA LEU A 164 -2.10 -5.46 -5.99
C LEU A 164 -0.97 -4.49 -5.61
N GLY A 165 -1.01 -3.87 -4.43
CA GLY A 165 -0.05 -2.88 -3.97
C GLY A 165 -0.19 -1.53 -4.68
N HIS A 166 0.88 -0.75 -4.69
CA HIS A 166 0.86 0.56 -5.36
C HIS A 166 0.65 0.43 -6.86
N LYS A 167 -0.28 1.21 -7.39
CA LYS A 167 -0.56 1.33 -8.81
C LYS A 167 -0.77 2.79 -9.17
N LYS A 168 -0.42 3.10 -10.42
CA LYS A 168 -0.61 4.39 -11.05
C LYS A 168 -1.30 4.16 -12.38
N MET A 169 -2.28 5.00 -12.68
CA MET A 169 -3.05 4.95 -13.92
C MET A 169 -3.44 6.36 -14.36
N THR A 170 -3.77 6.52 -15.64
CA THR A 170 -4.23 7.83 -16.12
C THR A 170 -5.58 8.17 -15.50
N LEU A 171 -5.91 9.46 -15.45
CA LEU A 171 -7.20 9.93 -14.98
C LEU A 171 -8.36 9.29 -15.75
N ASP A 172 -8.21 9.13 -17.07
CA ASP A 172 -9.22 8.54 -17.94
C ASP A 172 -9.42 7.04 -17.64
N GLU A 173 -8.33 6.29 -17.46
CA GLU A 173 -8.40 4.86 -17.08
C GLU A 173 -9.08 4.69 -15.72
N PHE A 174 -8.74 5.55 -14.75
CA PHE A 174 -9.39 5.54 -13.44
C PHE A 174 -10.88 5.85 -13.55
N ALA A 175 -11.24 6.90 -14.31
CA ALA A 175 -12.61 7.36 -14.47
C ALA A 175 -13.54 6.30 -15.10
N GLN A 176 -13.02 5.46 -15.99
CA GLN A 176 -13.79 4.36 -16.60
C GLN A 176 -14.25 3.31 -15.58
N GLY A 177 -13.42 3.01 -14.58
CA GLY A 177 -13.72 2.01 -13.55
C GLY A 177 -14.30 2.59 -12.26
N TRP A 178 -14.23 3.90 -12.05
CA TRP A 178 -14.64 4.53 -10.80
C TRP A 178 -16.13 4.93 -10.81
N ASN A 179 -16.83 4.66 -9.70
CA ASN A 179 -18.26 4.96 -9.56
C ASN A 179 -18.58 6.44 -9.19
N GLY A 180 -17.57 7.31 -9.14
CA GLY A 180 -17.72 8.72 -8.78
C GLY A 180 -17.90 8.98 -7.28
N ILE A 181 -17.80 7.95 -6.43
CA ILE A 181 -17.93 8.07 -4.97
C ILE A 181 -16.55 7.98 -4.32
N LEU A 182 -16.27 8.93 -3.44
CA LEU A 182 -15.08 9.01 -2.61
C LEU A 182 -15.47 8.97 -1.14
N PHE A 183 -14.85 8.09 -0.37
CA PHE A 183 -15.07 7.93 1.06
C PHE A 183 -13.88 8.53 1.83
N ALA A 184 -14.12 9.63 2.53
CA ALA A 184 -13.10 10.35 3.29
C ALA A 184 -13.28 10.13 4.80
N LEU A 185 -12.15 9.99 5.50
CA LEU A 185 -12.06 9.94 6.95
C LEU A 185 -11.45 11.24 7.48
N ILE A 186 -12.15 11.88 8.41
CA ILE A 186 -11.77 13.18 8.98
C ILE A 186 -11.90 13.12 10.50
N GLY A 187 -10.82 13.40 11.22
CA GLY A 187 -10.85 13.42 12.68
C GLY A 187 -9.61 14.04 13.29
N PRO A 188 -9.56 14.11 14.63
CA PRO A 188 -8.36 14.52 15.33
C PRO A 188 -7.21 13.55 15.06
N GLY A 189 -5.98 14.07 15.05
CA GLY A 189 -4.78 13.27 14.82
C GLY A 189 -4.48 12.92 13.36
N TYR A 190 -5.16 13.54 12.40
CA TYR A 190 -4.80 13.40 10.99
C TYR A 190 -3.42 14.02 10.71
N ASP A 191 -2.50 13.21 10.21
CA ASP A 191 -1.18 13.62 9.75
C ASP A 191 -1.26 14.19 8.32
N ARG A 192 -0.81 15.43 8.15
CA ARG A 192 -0.81 16.14 6.87
C ARG A 192 0.39 15.81 5.99
N GLU A 193 1.39 15.12 6.53
CA GLU A 193 2.62 14.75 5.83
C GLU A 193 2.76 13.21 5.74
N ASN A 194 1.63 12.51 5.85
CA ASN A 194 1.60 11.04 5.82
C ASN A 194 2.12 10.46 4.49
N ALA A 195 2.64 9.24 4.56
CA ALA A 195 3.31 8.60 3.44
C ALA A 195 2.38 8.27 2.25
N LEU A 196 1.05 8.28 2.44
CA LEU A 196 0.11 8.07 1.33
C LEU A 196 0.04 9.28 0.40
N LEU A 197 0.44 10.47 0.83
CA LEU A 197 0.46 11.66 -0.03
C LEU A 197 1.66 11.67 -0.99
N THR A 198 2.71 10.90 -0.68
CA THR A 198 3.91 10.74 -1.51
C THR A 198 4.14 9.26 -1.83
N PRO A 199 3.25 8.63 -2.62
CA PRO A 199 3.34 7.20 -2.89
C PRO A 199 4.60 6.86 -3.68
N PRO A 200 5.22 5.69 -3.44
CA PRO A 200 6.35 5.24 -4.24
C PRO A 200 5.92 5.01 -5.68
N GLU A 201 6.84 5.24 -6.62
CA GLU A 201 6.59 4.91 -8.03
C GLU A 201 6.37 3.39 -8.19
N PRO A 202 5.23 2.97 -8.76
CA PRO A 202 4.92 1.55 -8.91
C PRO A 202 5.96 0.79 -9.72
N LEU A 203 6.12 -0.49 -9.41
CA LEU A 203 7.06 -1.39 -10.08
C LEU A 203 6.52 -1.88 -11.45
N THR A 204 6.07 -0.95 -12.29
CA THR A 204 5.49 -1.26 -13.62
C THR A 204 6.42 -0.80 -14.73
N ALA A 205 6.68 -1.67 -15.71
CA ALA A 205 7.53 -1.36 -16.87
C ALA A 205 6.81 -0.58 -17.98
N ARG A 206 5.49 -0.73 -18.11
CA ARG A 206 4.69 -0.24 -19.24
C ARG A 206 4.76 1.28 -19.47
N HIS A 207 4.83 2.09 -18.41
CA HIS A 207 4.88 3.55 -18.50
C HIS A 207 6.25 4.14 -18.12
N ARG A 208 7.25 3.29 -17.87
CA ARG A 208 8.61 3.76 -17.54
C ARG A 208 9.31 4.38 -18.74
N LEU A 209 8.96 3.94 -19.96
CA LEU A 209 9.50 4.46 -21.21
C LEU A 209 8.89 5.81 -21.62
N ASP A 210 7.61 6.04 -21.29
CA ASP A 210 6.90 7.30 -21.63
C ASP A 210 7.45 8.52 -20.88
N ARG A 211 8.18 8.28 -19.78
CA ARG A 211 8.86 9.30 -18.96
C ARG A 211 10.38 9.28 -19.16
N PHE A 212 10.89 8.66 -20.22
CA PHE A 212 12.30 8.83 -20.58
C PHE A 212 12.50 10.28 -21.02
N SER A 213 12.84 11.15 -20.08
CA SER A 213 13.50 12.42 -20.39
C SER A 213 14.98 12.09 -20.53
N PRO A 214 15.61 12.30 -21.69
CA PRO A 214 17.05 12.17 -21.78
C PRO A 214 17.67 13.03 -20.67
N VAL A 215 18.61 12.44 -19.92
CA VAL A 215 19.33 13.15 -18.86
C VAL A 215 19.90 14.41 -19.48
N LYS A 216 19.62 15.58 -18.89
CA LYS A 216 20.10 16.85 -19.46
C LYS A 216 21.62 16.86 -19.42
N ASP A 217 22.27 17.49 -20.40
CA ASP A 217 23.73 17.59 -20.43
C ASP A 217 24.29 18.17 -19.11
N ALA A 218 23.56 19.10 -18.49
CA ALA A 218 23.89 19.66 -17.18
C ALA A 218 23.85 18.63 -16.03
N GLU A 219 22.91 17.68 -16.06
CA GLU A 219 22.83 16.59 -15.09
C GLU A 219 23.93 15.55 -15.37
N LEU A 220 24.29 15.30 -16.64
CA LEU A 220 25.39 14.40 -16.99
C LEU A 220 26.75 14.96 -16.56
N MET A 221 26.94 16.28 -16.56
CA MET A 221 28.13 16.92 -15.99
C MET A 221 28.28 16.65 -14.48
N GLU A 222 27.18 16.54 -13.74
CA GLU A 222 27.20 16.16 -12.30
C GLU A 222 27.69 14.72 -12.09
N PHE A 223 27.50 13.86 -13.09
CA PHE A 223 28.04 12.49 -13.13
C PHE A 223 29.45 12.39 -13.73
N GLY A 224 30.11 13.52 -14.01
CA GLY A 224 31.51 13.58 -14.44
C GLY A 224 31.74 13.45 -15.94
N PHE A 225 30.69 13.53 -16.77
CA PHE A 225 30.84 13.64 -18.22
C PHE A 225 31.36 15.03 -18.60
N LEU A 226 32.35 15.08 -19.49
CA LEU A 226 32.92 16.34 -19.96
C LEU A 226 32.12 16.87 -21.14
N GLN A 227 32.14 18.20 -21.35
CA GLN A 227 31.49 18.80 -22.51
C GLN A 227 32.00 18.23 -23.83
N SER A 228 33.26 17.77 -23.88
CA SER A 228 33.87 17.12 -25.03
C SER A 228 33.29 15.75 -25.37
N ASP A 229 32.58 15.10 -24.45
CA ASP A 229 32.04 13.75 -24.64
C ASP A 229 30.68 13.77 -25.36
N PHE A 230 30.13 14.97 -25.60
CA PHE A 230 28.82 15.20 -26.21
C PHE A 230 28.88 15.66 -27.68
N PHE A 231 30.08 15.74 -28.28
CA PHE A 231 30.32 16.21 -29.66
C PHE A 231 31.26 15.29 -30.44
#